data_AF-A0A9D7WHN7-F1
#
_entry.id   AF-A0A9D7WHN7-F1
#
_cell.length_a   1.000
_cell.length_b   1.000
_cell.length_c   1.000
_cell.angle_alpha   90.00
_cell.angle_beta   90.00
_cell.angle_gamma   90.00
#
_symmetry.space_group_name_H-M   'P 1'
#
loop_
_entity.id
_entity.type
_entity.pdbx_description
1 polymer ?
#
loop_
_entity_poly.entity_id
_entity_poly.type
_entity_poly.pdbx_seq_one_letter_code
_entity_poly.pdbx_strand_id
1 'polypeptide(L)' 'MLNKISTFLGSCLATIFLIGLATTLTRSSMIGFWDVLPVYILMALAIGMMIYEAYFDKK' A
#
# COMPACT_ATOMS: atom_id res chain seq x y z
N MET A 1 1.83 -8.24 -23.48
CA MET A 1 0.88 -7.13 -23.22
C MET A 1 -0.06 -7.45 -22.05
N LEU A 2 -0.62 -8.66 -22.00
CA LEU A 2 -1.42 -9.18 -20.87
C LEU A 2 -0.73 -9.03 -19.50
N ASN A 3 0.59 -9.26 -19.44
CA ASN A 3 1.35 -9.14 -18.20
C ASN A 3 1.36 -7.69 -17.64
N LYS A 4 1.52 -6.66 -18.49
CA LYS A 4 1.52 -5.26 -18.03
C LYS A 4 0.15 -4.80 -17.52
N ILE A 5 -0.93 -5.25 -18.17
CA ILE A 5 -2.29 -4.95 -17.75
C ILE A 5 -2.61 -5.69 -16.44
N SER A 6 -2.20 -6.95 -16.31
CA SER A 6 -2.36 -7.74 -15.08
C SER A 6 -1.55 -7.16 -13.91
N THR A 7 -0.29 -6.76 -14.14
CA THR A 7 0.54 -6.06 -13.13
C THR A 7 -0.10 -4.73 -12.71
N PHE A 8 -0.67 -3.97 -13.66
CA PHE A 8 -1.36 -2.72 -13.35
C PHE A 8 -2.64 -2.93 -12.54
N LEU A 9 -3.47 -3.90 -12.91
CA LEU A 9 -4.67 -4.23 -12.14
C LEU A 9 -4.32 -4.76 -10.76
N GLY A 10 -3.30 -5.63 -10.66
CA GLY A 10 -2.82 -6.19 -9.40
C GLY A 10 -2.25 -5.14 -8.45
N SER A 11 -1.38 -4.26 -8.95
CA SER A 11 -0.79 -3.17 -8.14
C SER A 11 -1.85 -2.17 -7.69
N CYS A 12 -2.82 -1.85 -8.55
CA CYS A 12 -3.90 -0.92 -8.22
C CYS A 12 -4.84 -1.51 -7.15
N LEU A 13 -5.22 -2.78 -7.29
CA LEU A 13 -6.06 -3.48 -6.31
C LEU A 13 -5.36 -3.63 -4.95
N ALA A 14 -4.07 -3.98 -4.95
CA ALA A 14 -3.26 -4.08 -3.74
C ALA A 14 -3.09 -2.73 -3.04
N THR A 15 -2.88 -1.64 -3.80
CA THR A 15 -2.79 -0.29 -3.24
C THR A 15 -4.10 0.11 -2.54
N ILE A 16 -5.25 -0.13 -3.17
CA ILE A 16 -6.57 0.17 -2.60
C ILE A 16 -6.78 -0.63 -1.30
N PHE A 17 -6.43 -1.91 -1.30
CA PHE A 17 -6.53 -2.78 -0.13
C PHE A 17 -5.67 -2.27 1.04
N LEU A 18 -4.40 -1.94 0.76
CA LEU A 18 -3.46 -1.43 1.75
C LEU A 18 -3.94 -0.10 2.36
N ILE A 19 -4.43 0.82 1.55
CA ILE A 19 -5.02 2.08 2.05
C ILE A 19 -6.27 1.79 2.92
N GLY A 20 -7.12 0.84 2.52
CA GLY A 20 -8.27 0.38 3.30
C GLY A 20 -7.88 -0.20 4.67
N LEU A 21 -6.79 -0.97 4.73
CA LEU A 21 -6.26 -1.48 6.01
C LEU A 21 -5.74 -0.35 6.89
N ALA A 22 -4.97 0.59 6.33
CA ALA A 22 -4.44 1.73 7.08
C ALA A 22 -5.56 2.56 7.72
N THR A 23 -6.63 2.82 6.97
CA THR A 23 -7.78 3.61 7.44
C THR A 23 -8.62 2.90 8.50
N THR A 24 -8.79 1.57 8.43
CA THR A 24 -9.52 0.80 9.44
C THR A 24 -8.76 0.69 10.76
N LEU A 25 -7.43 0.49 10.70
CA LEU A 25 -6.56 0.51 11.88
C LEU A 25 -6.60 1.87 12.59
N THR A 26 -6.61 2.96 11.82
CA THR A 26 -6.70 4.34 12.35
C THR A 26 -8.04 4.65 13.03
N ARG A 27 -9.13 3.97 12.66
CA ARG A 27 -10.48 4.18 13.20
C ARG A 27 -10.73 3.39 14.50
N SER A 28 -9.76 2.62 14.97
CA SER A 28 -9.82 1.91 16.25
C SER A 28 -9.82 2.91 17.40
N SER A 29 -10.78 2.79 18.30
CA SER A 29 -10.97 3.63 19.49
C SER A 29 -9.78 3.63 20.47
N MET A 30 -8.78 2.77 20.23
CA MET A 30 -7.58 2.60 21.04
C MET A 30 -6.38 3.40 20.52
N ILE A 31 -6.46 4.03 19.35
CA ILE A 31 -5.30 4.60 18.64
C ILE A 31 -5.42 6.13 18.51
N GLY A 32 -4.45 6.86 19.07
CA GLY A 32 -4.35 8.32 18.94
C GLY A 32 -3.72 8.76 17.61
N PHE A 33 -3.82 10.05 17.27
CA PHE A 33 -3.24 10.60 16.02
C PHE A 33 -1.73 10.35 15.88
N TRP A 34 -0.99 10.41 17.00
CA TRP A 34 0.45 10.13 17.03
C TRP A 34 0.79 8.65 16.88
N ASP A 35 -0.12 7.75 17.26
CA ASP A 35 0.06 6.30 17.13
C ASP A 35 -0.20 5.82 15.68
N VAL A 36 -0.84 6.66 14.87
CA VAL A 36 -1.18 6.41 13.46
C VAL A 36 -0.09 6.85 12.49
N LEU A 37 0.73 7.82 12.89
CA LEU A 37 1.84 8.32 12.07
C LEU A 37 2.79 7.19 11.60
N PRO A 38 3.24 6.27 12.48
CA PRO A 38 4.10 5.16 12.09
C PRO A 38 3.42 4.22 11.08
N VAL A 39 2.11 4.01 11.24
CA VAL A 39 1.33 3.16 10.33
C VAL A 39 1.31 3.77 8.94
N TYR A 40 1.05 5.06 8.80
CA TYR A 40 1.07 5.71 7.48
C TYR A 40 2.45 5.66 6.81
N ILE A 41 3.53 5.80 7.58
CA ILE A 41 4.90 5.71 7.05
C ILE A 41 5.20 4.30 6.55
N LEU A 42 4.89 3.27 7.33
CA LEU A 42 5.09 1.87 6.94
C LEU A 42 4.24 1.49 5.73
N MET A 43 3.00 1.95 5.68
CA MET A 43 2.10 1.69 4.56
C MET A 43 2.56 2.40 3.28
N ALA A 44 3.04 3.64 3.37
CA ALA A 44 3.61 4.35 2.24
C ALA A 44 4.88 3.67 1.71
N LEU A 45 5.76 3.20 2.61
CA LEU A 45 6.96 2.44 2.23
C LEU A 45 6.61 1.10 1.57
N ALA A 46 5.63 0.37 2.10
CA ALA A 46 5.19 -0.91 1.53
C ALA A 46 4.61 -0.73 0.12
N ILE A 47 3.76 0.27 -0.09
CA ILE A 47 3.23 0.60 -1.42
C ILE A 47 4.38 1.04 -2.34
N GLY A 48 5.33 1.83 -1.85
CA GLY A 48 6.50 2.25 -2.60
C GLY A 48 7.37 1.09 -3.08
N MET A 49 7.66 0.13 -2.20
CA MET A 49 8.41 -1.09 -2.54
C MET A 49 7.64 -1.96 -3.53
N MET A 50 6.34 -2.13 -3.35
CA MET A 50 5.50 -2.89 -4.30
C MET A 50 5.49 -2.26 -5.69
N ILE A 51 5.37 -0.93 -5.79
CA ILE A 51 5.43 -0.21 -7.08
C ILE A 51 6.84 -0.30 -7.67
N TYR A 52 7.88 -0.18 -6.84
CA TYR A 52 9.27 -0.35 -7.28
C TYR A 52 9.49 -1.74 -7.88
N GLU A 53 9.09 -2.81 -7.19
CA GLU A 53 9.21 -4.18 -7.68
C GLU A 53 8.35 -4.43 -8.93
N ALA A 54 7.13 -3.91 -8.97
CA ALA A 54 6.21 -4.15 -10.08
C ALA A 54 6.61 -3.44 -11.40
N TYR A 55 7.34 -2.33 -11.33
CA TYR A 55 7.62 -1.47 -12.50
C TYR A 55 9.09 -1.14 -12.74
N PHE A 56 9.90 -1.05 -11.68
CA PHE A 56 11.29 -0.56 -11.74
C PHE A 56 12.32 -1.65 -11.51
N ASP A 57 11.98 -2.73 -10.79
CA ASP A 57 12.84 -3.90 -10.69
C ASP A 57 12.88 -4.62 -12.03
N LYS A 58 13.94 -4.32 -12.81
CA LYS A 58 14.26 -5.00 -14.06
C LYS A 58 15.11 -6.21 -13.75
N LYS A 59 14.48 -7.28 -13.30
CA LYS A 59 15.01 -8.62 -13.51
C LYS A 59 14.55 -9.17 -14.86
#